data_AF-A0AAV8R5E9-F1
#
_entry.id   AF-A0AAV8R5E9-F1
#
_cell.length_a   1.000
_cell.length_b   1.000
_cell.length_c   1.000
_cell.angle_alpha   90.00
_cell.angle_beta   90.00
_cell.angle_gamma   90.00
#
_symmetry.space_group_name_H-M   'P 1'
#
loop_
_entity.id
_entity.type
_entity.pdbx_description
1 polymer ?
#
loop_
_entity_poly.entity_id
_entity_poly.type
_entity_poly.pdbx_seq_one_letter_code
_entity_poly.pdbx_strand_id
1 'polypeptide(L)' 'MSGSNGWHRPFVTYFTGCQPCSGDHNMMYSGVSSWEGMQWALHFINDQVLCNYGFRHVDPLRIEVLPLPFDYPFTA' A
#
# COMPACT_ATOMS: atom_id res chain seq x y z
N MET A 1 2.55 -2.95 17.55
CA MET A 1 2.18 -4.16 16.77
C MET A 1 3.29 -4.41 15.75
N SER A 2 4.16 -5.39 16.01
CA SER A 2 5.25 -5.80 15.10
C SER A 2 4.77 -7.00 14.28
N GLY A 3 5.03 -7.04 12.98
CA GLY A 3 4.71 -8.21 12.14
C GLY A 3 5.56 -9.43 12.55
N SER A 4 5.22 -10.63 12.07
CA SER A 4 5.89 -11.89 12.47
C SER A 4 7.40 -11.95 12.21
N ASN A 5 7.94 -10.96 11.50
CA ASN A 5 9.34 -10.89 11.08
C ASN A 5 10.09 -9.71 11.74
N GLY A 6 9.51 -9.08 12.77
CA GLY A 6 10.06 -7.85 13.38
C GLY A 6 9.89 -6.60 12.51
N TRP A 7 9.29 -6.73 11.33
CA TRP A 7 8.99 -5.60 10.45
C TRP A 7 7.80 -4.82 11.01
N HIS A 8 8.04 -3.55 11.34
CA HIS A 8 7.00 -2.63 11.79
C HIS A 8 6.24 -2.07 10.60
N ARG A 9 4.93 -1.85 10.76
CA ARG A 9 4.17 -1.05 9.76
C ARG A 9 4.77 0.37 9.76
N PRO A 10 5.30 0.86 8.62
CA PRO A 10 5.88 2.19 8.57
C PRO A 10 4.79 3.23 8.81
N PHE A 11 5.11 4.27 9.59
CA PHE A 11 4.20 5.41 9.78
C PHE A 11 4.20 6.33 8.56
N VAL A 12 5.36 6.51 7.93
CA VAL A 12 5.53 7.32 6.72
C VAL A 12 6.29 6.52 5.67
N THR A 13 5.76 6.50 4.45
CA THR A 13 6.46 6.04 3.25
C THR A 13 6.72 7.25 2.37
N TYR A 14 7.99 7.66 2.25
CA TYR A 14 8.39 8.82 1.46
C TYR A 14 9.09 8.38 0.17
N PHE A 15 8.59 8.84 -0.98
CA PHE A 15 9.10 8.47 -2.31
C PHE A 15 10.15 9.46 -2.80
N THR A 16 11.31 9.48 -2.12
CA THR A 16 12.43 10.36 -2.47
C THR A 16 12.82 10.19 -3.93
N GLY A 17 12.83 11.29 -4.70
CA GLY A 17 13.33 11.30 -6.06
C GLY A 17 12.38 10.71 -7.12
N CYS A 18 11.14 10.32 -6.76
CA CYS A 18 10.24 9.75 -7.76
C CYS A 18 9.53 10.76 -8.65
N GLN A 19 9.56 12.04 -8.27
CA GLN A 19 9.28 13.19 -9.15
C GLN A 19 8.10 12.98 -10.13
N PRO A 20 6.92 12.51 -9.65
CA PRO A 20 5.86 12.03 -10.54
C PRO A 20 5.17 13.14 -11.34
N CYS A 21 5.33 14.40 -10.92
CA CYS A 21 4.74 15.55 -11.57
C CYS A 21 5.68 16.25 -12.55
N SER A 22 7.01 16.14 -12.36
CA SER A 22 7.99 16.86 -13.20
C SER A 22 8.51 16.02 -14.36
N GLY A 23 8.31 14.69 -14.36
CA GLY A 23 8.74 13.80 -15.45
C GLY A 23 10.25 13.52 -15.51
N ASP A 24 11.07 14.37 -14.89
CA ASP A 24 12.50 14.11 -14.68
C ASP A 24 12.69 13.09 -13.57
N HIS A 25 12.70 11.81 -13.94
CA HIS A 25 13.03 10.73 -13.04
C HIS A 25 14.55 10.70 -12.78
N ASN A 26 14.95 10.67 -11.51
CA ASN A 26 16.33 10.34 -11.16
C ASN A 26 16.68 8.95 -11.72
N MET A 27 17.73 8.85 -12.54
CA MET A 27 18.15 7.60 -13.20
C MET A 27 18.45 6.45 -12.22
N MET A 28 18.67 6.76 -10.93
CA MET A 28 18.84 5.75 -9.88
C MET A 28 17.55 5.00 -9.53
N TYR A 29 16.37 5.52 -9.88
CA TYR A 29 15.07 4.91 -9.60
C TYR A 29 14.26 4.78 -10.90
N SER A 30 13.83 3.56 -11.23
CA SER A 30 12.93 3.37 -12.38
C SER A 30 11.60 4.07 -12.10
N GLY A 31 11.20 5.01 -12.97
CA GLY A 31 9.94 5.75 -12.83
C GLY A 31 8.71 4.84 -12.72
N VAL A 32 8.71 3.71 -13.44
CA VAL A 32 7.67 2.67 -13.37
C VAL A 32 7.60 2.05 -11.97
N SER A 33 8.76 1.67 -11.42
CA SER A 33 8.83 1.08 -10.07
C SER A 33 8.37 2.04 -8.98
N SER A 34 8.52 3.35 -9.21
CA SER A 34 8.10 4.37 -8.26
C SER A 34 6.61 4.66 -8.29
N TRP A 35 6.02 4.73 -9.49
CA TRP A 35 4.57 4.86 -9.61
C TRP A 35 3.85 3.66 -9.00
N GLU A 36 4.29 2.44 -9.34
CA GLU A 36 3.76 1.21 -8.75
C GLU A 36 3.95 1.17 -7.23
N GLY A 37 5.12 1.58 -6.74
CA GLY A 37 5.38 1.71 -5.31
C GLY A 37 4.42 2.67 -4.60
N MET A 38 4.09 3.80 -5.23
CA MET A 38 3.10 4.75 -4.69
C MET A 38 1.69 4.17 -4.66
N GLN A 39 1.27 3.48 -5.73
CA GLN A 39 -0.04 2.82 -5.76
C GLN A 39 -0.13 1.76 -4.65
N TRP A 40 0.92 0.96 -4.48
CA TRP A 40 1.02 -0.02 -3.42
C TRP A 40 0.90 0.60 -2.03
N ALA A 41 1.65 1.67 -1.76
CA ALA A 41 1.60 2.36 -0.46
C ALA A 41 0.23 2.98 -0.20
N LEU A 42 -0.41 3.54 -1.22
CA LEU A 42 -1.76 4.10 -1.13
C LEU A 42 -2.80 3.02 -0.81
N HIS A 43 -2.79 1.90 -1.51
CA HIS A 43 -3.70 0.78 -1.21
C HIS A 43 -3.44 0.19 0.17
N PHE A 44 -2.18 0.10 0.61
CA PHE A 44 -1.83 -0.34 1.95
C PHE A 44 -2.43 0.54 3.06
N ILE A 45 -2.47 1.87 2.88
CA ILE A 45 -3.12 2.76 3.84
C ILE A 45 -4.65 2.74 3.70
N ASN A 46 -5.17 2.62 2.48
CA ASN A 46 -6.61 2.53 2.24
C ASN A 46 -7.21 1.29 2.88
N ASP A 47 -6.53 0.15 2.82
CA ASP A 47 -6.97 -1.09 3.47
C ASP A 47 -7.20 -0.91 4.98
N GLN A 48 -6.44 -0.06 5.67
CA GLN A 48 -6.65 0.24 7.09
C GLN A 48 -7.98 0.96 7.34
N VAL A 49 -8.45 1.76 6.38
CA VAL A 49 -9.74 2.44 6.43
C VAL A 49 -10.86 1.53 5.94
N LEU A 50 -10.69 0.91 4.77
CA LEU A 50 -11.67 0.03 4.13
C LEU A 50 -12.06 -1.16 5.02
N CYS A 51 -11.10 -1.70 5.80
CA CYS A 51 -11.40 -2.79 6.72
C CYS A 51 -12.44 -2.41 7.78
N ASN A 52 -12.51 -1.12 8.18
CA ASN A 52 -13.55 -0.64 9.10
C ASN A 52 -14.94 -0.62 8.46
N TYR A 53 -15.02 -0.66 7.13
CA TYR A 53 -16.25 -0.71 6.35
C TYR A 53 -16.55 -2.11 5.78
N GLY A 54 -15.77 -3.12 6.15
CA GLY A 54 -15.97 -4.49 5.67
C GLY A 54 -15.44 -4.73 4.26
N PHE A 55 -14.48 -3.94 3.77
CA PHE A 55 -13.88 -4.11 2.44
C PHE A 55 -12.35 -4.14 2.49
N ARG A 56 -11.73 -4.66 1.42
CA ARG A 56 -10.28 -4.64 1.22
C ARG A 56 -9.92 -4.69 -0.26
N HIS A 57 -8.80 -4.10 -0.66
CA HIS A 57 -8.28 -4.26 -2.02
C HIS A 57 -7.98 -5.73 -2.37
N VAL A 58 -8.26 -6.14 -3.61
CA VAL A 58 -8.00 -7.51 -4.12
C VAL A 58 -6.51 -7.83 -4.15
N ASP A 59 -5.72 -6.86 -4.58
CA ASP A 59 -4.28 -6.96 -4.76
C ASP A 59 -3.65 -5.57 -4.54
N PRO A 60 -2.39 -5.47 -4.07
CA PRO A 60 -1.79 -4.18 -3.75
C PRO A 60 -1.67 -3.20 -4.92
N LEU A 61 -1.76 -3.63 -6.18
CA LEU A 61 -1.73 -2.72 -7.34
C LEU A 61 -3.10 -2.58 -8.02
N ARG A 62 -4.15 -3.18 -7.45
CA ARG A 62 -5.50 -3.19 -8.02
C ARG A 62 -6.45 -2.30 -7.23
N ILE A 63 -7.25 -1.54 -7.96
CA ILE A 63 -8.22 -0.60 -7.38
C ILE A 63 -9.46 -1.34 -6.89
N GLU A 64 -9.77 -2.52 -7.45
CA GLU A 64 -10.93 -3.31 -7.07
C GLU A 64 -10.89 -3.72 -5.59
N VAL A 65 -12.05 -3.66 -4.94
CA VAL A 65 -12.23 -4.07 -3.54
C VAL A 65 -13.19 -5.25 -3.44
N LEU A 66 -12.96 -6.09 -2.44
CA LEU A 66 -13.83 -7.21 -2.09
C LEU A 66 -14.34 -7.06 -0.65
N PRO A 67 -15.54 -7.58 -0.37
CA PRO A 67 -16.02 -7.67 1.00
C PRO A 67 -15.10 -8.57 1.83
N LEU A 68 -14.91 -8.21 3.09
CA LEU A 68 -14.16 -9.00 4.05
C LEU A 68 -14.97 -10.24 4.46
N PRO A 69 -14.27 -11.35 4.80
CA PRO A 69 -14.90 -12.49 5.45
C PRO A 69 -15.61 -12.09 6.75
N PHE A 70 -16.65 -12.86 7.11
CA PHE A 70 -17.44 -12.62 8.31
C PHE A 70 -16.60 -12.61 9.61
N ASP A 71 -15.51 -13.37 9.65
CA ASP A 71 -14.62 -13.57 10.79
C ASP A 71 -13.33 -12.73 10.74
N TYR A 72 -13.30 -11.64 9.96
CA TYR A 72 -12.16 -10.75 9.86
C TYR A 72 -12.07 -9.74 11.03
N PRO A 73 -10.86 -9.42 11.55
CA PRO A 73 -9.60 -10.10 11.29
C PRO A 73 -9.59 -11.46 11.98
N PHE A 74 -9.11 -12.50 11.29
CA PHE A 74 -9.06 -13.85 11.85
C PHE A 74 -8.27 -13.82 13.16
N THR A 75 -8.97 -13.97 14.29
CA THR A 75 -8.33 -14.15 15.58
C THR A 75 -7.95 -15.62 15.71
N ALA A 76 -6.70 -15.94 15.40
CA ALA A 76 -6.09 -17.21 15.80
C ALA A 76 -5.64 -17.13 17.27
#